data_AF-A0A0V8J979-F1
#
_entry.id   AF-A0A0V8J979-F1
#
_cell.length_a   1.000
_cell.length_b   1.000
_cell.length_c   1.000
_cell.angle_alpha   90.00
_cell.angle_beta   90.00
_cell.angle_gamma   90.00
#
_symmetry.space_group_name_H-M   'P 1'
#
loop_
_entity.id
_entity.type
_entity.pdbx_description
1 polymer ?
#
loop_
_entity_poly.entity_id
_entity_poly.type
_entity_poly.pdbx_seq_one_letter_code
_entity_poly.pdbx_strand_id
1 'polypeptide(L)'
;MICLGEVLDQAIYRERIAIIEDKQEIMRTFGLEKEDWLQLWNIDNRILTLCYHSLDPAFDRFIVVYDYSYFCEDQEMKEAIIWHEIGHAEFPVTEGNIDLYSEKKCDELAFHKGYKAGLEAFLNLTYKMAETLNNQLLINMTDERLKALRLLMS
;
A
#
# COMPACT_ATOMS: atom_id res chain seq x y z
N MET A 1 -3.97 0.29 19.75
CA MET A 1 -3.59 1.65 20.21
C MET A 1 -3.23 2.39 18.95
N ILE A 2 -3.89 3.50 18.67
CA ILE A 2 -3.61 4.30 17.48
C ILE A 2 -2.38 5.17 17.80
N CYS A 3 -1.33 5.07 16.99
CA CYS A 3 -0.11 5.86 17.17
C CYS A 3 0.18 6.68 15.91
N LEU A 4 0.46 7.97 16.07
CA LEU A 4 0.95 8.79 14.96
C LEU A 4 2.41 8.42 14.69
N GLY A 5 2.68 7.87 13.51
CA GLY A 5 4.03 7.53 13.07
C GLY A 5 4.74 8.74 12.49
N GLU A 6 4.12 9.40 11.50
CA GLU A 6 4.72 10.52 10.77
C GLU A 6 3.66 11.45 10.19
N VAL A 7 4.00 12.73 10.05
CA VAL A 7 3.27 13.67 9.20
C VAL A 7 4.16 13.94 7.99
N LEU A 8 3.65 13.63 6.79
CA LEU A 8 4.42 13.76 5.56
C LEU A 8 4.62 15.24 5.18
N ASP A 9 5.77 15.54 4.55
CA ASP A 9 6.07 16.89 4.09
C ASP A 9 5.14 17.30 2.93
N GLN A 10 4.24 18.23 3.22
CA GLN A 10 3.28 18.74 2.24
C GLN A 10 3.95 19.33 0.99
N ALA A 11 5.19 19.84 1.08
CA ALA A 11 5.90 20.34 -0.09
C ALA A 11 6.25 19.23 -1.09
N ILE A 12 6.44 18.00 -0.62
CA ILE A 12 6.78 16.82 -1.41
C ILE A 12 5.50 16.19 -1.96
N TYR A 13 4.54 15.90 -1.07
CA TYR A 13 3.37 15.08 -1.39
C TYR A 13 2.13 15.90 -1.80
N ARG A 14 2.15 17.22 -1.64
CA ARG A 14 1.07 18.17 -2.02
C ARG A 14 -0.27 17.99 -1.32
N GLU A 15 -0.37 17.01 -0.43
CA GLU A 15 -1.51 16.74 0.45
C GLU A 15 -1.03 16.70 1.91
N ARG A 16 -1.94 16.96 2.86
CA ARG A 16 -1.66 16.87 4.29
C ARG A 16 -1.95 15.44 4.74
N ILE A 17 -0.91 14.62 4.74
CA ILE A 17 -1.04 13.18 5.01
C ILE A 17 -0.34 12.86 6.33
N ALA A 18 -1.00 12.06 7.16
CA ALA A 18 -0.36 11.42 8.30
C ALA A 18 -0.33 9.90 8.13
N ILE A 19 0.80 9.29 8.52
CA ILE A 19 0.94 7.85 8.66
C ILE A 19 0.63 7.47 10.10
N ILE A 20 -0.29 6.55 10.27
CA ILE A 20 -0.79 6.07 11.56
C ILE A 20 -0.52 4.58 11.66
N GLU A 21 0.00 4.14 12.80
CA GLU A 21 0.04 2.73 13.15
C GLU A 21 -1.28 2.33 13.83
N ASP A 22 -2.01 1.41 13.22
CA ASP A 22 -3.16 0.74 13.85
C ASP A 22 -3.26 -0.73 13.41
N LYS A 23 -2.57 -1.59 14.18
CA LYS A 23 -2.59 -3.05 14.00
C LYS A 23 -4.00 -3.62 13.95
N GLN A 24 -4.91 -3.11 14.79
CA GLN A 24 -6.26 -3.66 14.89
C GLN A 24 -7.10 -3.32 13.66
N GLU A 25 -6.95 -2.10 13.14
CA GLU A 25 -7.63 -1.68 11.91
C GLU A 25 -7.18 -2.51 10.70
N ILE A 26 -5.86 -2.71 10.56
CA ILE A 26 -5.30 -3.57 9.51
C ILE A 26 -5.84 -4.99 9.67
N MET A 27 -5.68 -5.60 10.83
CA MET A 27 -6.14 -6.97 11.05
C MET A 27 -7.62 -7.15 10.74
N ARG A 28 -8.47 -6.23 11.21
CA ARG A 28 -9.91 -6.25 10.95
C ARG A 28 -10.22 -6.16 9.45
N THR A 29 -9.59 -5.21 8.75
CA THR A 29 -9.87 -4.97 7.33
C THR A 29 -9.40 -6.12 6.45
N PHE A 30 -8.26 -6.73 6.78
CA PHE A 30 -7.73 -7.89 6.07
C PHE A 30 -8.33 -9.23 6.55
N GLY A 31 -9.28 -9.22 7.48
CA GLY A 31 -9.96 -10.42 7.97
C GLY A 31 -9.07 -11.35 8.82
N LEU A 32 -8.04 -10.80 9.46
CA LEU A 32 -7.09 -11.53 10.30
C LEU A 32 -7.54 -11.50 11.76
N GLU A 33 -7.85 -12.66 12.34
CA GLU A 33 -8.31 -12.75 13.73
C GLU A 33 -7.16 -12.76 14.76
N LYS A 34 -5.96 -13.16 14.33
CA LYS A 34 -4.77 -13.33 15.19
C LYS A 34 -3.50 -12.93 14.46
N GLU A 35 -2.58 -12.28 15.17
CA GLU A 35 -1.30 -11.85 14.60
C GLU A 35 -0.44 -13.03 14.14
N ASP A 36 -0.53 -14.17 14.85
CA ASP A 36 0.18 -15.41 14.52
C ASP A 36 -0.09 -15.90 13.08
N TRP A 37 -1.22 -15.53 12.47
CA TRP A 37 -1.52 -15.86 11.08
C TRP A 37 -0.53 -15.21 10.11
N LEU A 38 -0.08 -13.97 10.40
CA LEU A 38 0.92 -13.30 9.58
C LEU A 38 2.23 -14.07 9.59
N GLN A 39 2.64 -14.59 10.75
CA GLN A 39 3.84 -15.41 10.87
C GLN A 39 3.67 -16.77 10.20
N LEU A 40 2.55 -17.44 10.43
CA LEU A 40 2.27 -18.77 9.86
C LEU A 40 2.23 -18.74 8.33
N TRP A 41 1.64 -17.69 7.76
CA TRP A 41 1.55 -17.48 6.31
C TRP A 41 2.73 -16.69 5.75
N ASN A 42 3.73 -16.35 6.57
CA ASN A 42 4.89 -15.57 6.16
C ASN A 42 4.50 -14.32 5.35
N ILE A 43 3.46 -13.61 5.81
CA ILE A 43 2.99 -12.36 5.22
C ILE A 43 3.87 -11.23 5.75
N ASP A 44 4.49 -10.50 4.83
CA ASP A 44 5.27 -9.31 5.15
C ASP A 44 4.32 -8.16 5.48
N ASN A 45 4.28 -7.72 6.74
CA ASN A 45 3.26 -6.76 7.17
C ASN A 45 3.50 -5.33 6.65
N ARG A 46 4.62 -5.04 5.97
CA ARG A 46 4.89 -3.74 5.34
C ARG A 46 3.94 -3.44 4.19
N ILE A 47 3.40 -4.47 3.54
CA ILE A 47 2.46 -4.34 2.43
C ILE A 47 1.00 -4.21 2.88
N LEU A 48 0.76 -4.30 4.20
CA LEU A 48 -0.58 -4.17 4.78
C LEU A 48 -0.83 -2.70 5.10
N THR A 49 -1.26 -1.97 4.07
CA THR A 49 -1.58 -0.54 4.15
C THR A 49 -3.03 -0.28 3.78
N LEU A 50 -3.59 0.78 4.37
CA LEU A 50 -4.91 1.30 4.05
C LEU A 50 -4.81 2.81 3.92
N CYS A 51 -5.52 3.41 2.95
CA CYS A 51 -5.59 4.85 2.79
C CYS A 51 -7.03 5.34 2.96
N TYR A 52 -7.24 6.23 3.92
CA TYR A 52 -8.56 6.80 4.22
C TYR A 52 -8.58 8.30 3.99
N HIS A 53 -9.72 8.81 3.54
CA HIS A 53 -10.03 10.23 3.65
C HIS A 53 -10.21 10.61 5.12
N SER A 54 -9.55 11.70 5.52
CA SER A 54 -9.64 12.21 6.89
C SER A 54 -10.97 12.97 7.12
N LEU A 55 -11.57 12.77 8.29
CA LEU A 55 -12.64 13.64 8.81
C LEU A 55 -12.08 14.80 9.65
N ASP A 56 -10.81 14.72 10.06
CA ASP A 56 -10.11 15.80 10.75
C ASP A 56 -9.68 16.86 9.71
N PRO A 57 -10.11 18.13 9.82
CA PRO A 57 -9.77 19.17 8.86
C PRO A 57 -8.27 19.49 8.79
N ALA A 58 -7.45 19.04 9.76
CA ALA A 58 -5.99 19.20 9.73
C ALA A 58 -5.31 18.33 8.67
N PHE A 59 -5.92 17.20 8.30
CA PHE A 59 -5.37 16.24 7.36
C PHE A 59 -6.33 16.02 6.19
N ASP A 60 -5.79 15.74 5.01
CA ASP A 60 -6.57 15.32 3.86
C ASP A 60 -6.77 13.80 3.88
N ARG A 61 -5.74 13.06 4.33
CA ARG A 61 -5.73 11.59 4.36
C ARG A 61 -4.95 11.02 5.53
N PHE A 62 -5.29 9.78 5.87
CA PHE A 62 -4.50 8.92 6.73
C PHE A 62 -4.06 7.68 5.97
N ILE A 63 -2.76 7.40 6.00
CA ILE A 63 -2.22 6.09 5.61
C ILE A 63 -2.06 5.29 6.89
N VAL A 64 -2.80 4.19 7.00
CA VAL A 64 -2.75 3.29 8.15
C VAL A 64 -1.85 2.12 7.81
N VAL A 65 -0.90 1.81 8.70
CA VAL A 65 0.06 0.72 8.56
C VAL A 65 0.00 -0.23 9.76
N TYR A 66 0.46 -1.46 9.57
CA TYR A 66 0.48 -2.46 10.64
C TYR A 66 1.56 -2.17 11.68
N ASP A 67 2.81 -2.03 11.27
CA ASP A 67 3.94 -1.73 12.16
C ASP A 67 4.76 -0.62 11.51
N TYR A 68 4.71 0.57 12.08
CA TYR A 68 5.33 1.75 11.49
C TYR A 68 6.86 1.63 11.48
N SER A 69 7.44 1.00 12.50
CA SER A 69 8.88 0.81 12.57
C SER A 69 9.36 -0.13 11.46
N TYR A 70 8.68 -1.27 11.27
CA TYR A 70 9.00 -2.21 10.19
C TYR A 70 8.71 -1.62 8.79
N PHE A 71 7.62 -0.86 8.65
CA PHE A 71 7.31 -0.11 7.43
C PHE A 71 8.42 0.85 7.01
N CYS A 72 9.15 1.44 7.97
CA CYS A 72 10.25 2.36 7.70
C CYS A 72 11.60 1.69 7.39
N GLU A 73 11.73 0.36 7.49
CA GLU A 73 13.03 -0.32 7.29
C GLU A 73 13.50 -0.31 5.82
N ASP A 74 12.56 -0.20 4.88
CA ASP A 74 12.84 -0.13 3.45
C ASP A 74 12.28 1.17 2.87
N GLN A 75 13.14 2.18 2.75
CA GLN A 75 12.72 3.52 2.33
C GLN A 75 12.19 3.54 0.89
N GLU A 76 12.74 2.73 -0.03
CA GLU A 76 12.24 2.70 -1.40
C GLU A 76 10.83 2.10 -1.44
N MET A 77 10.60 1.01 -0.70
CA MET A 77 9.28 0.38 -0.62
C MET A 77 8.28 1.29 0.08
N LYS A 78 8.65 1.93 1.19
CA LYS A 78 7.84 2.91 1.90
C LYS A 78 7.34 4.00 0.95
N GLU A 79 8.25 4.64 0.24
CA GLU A 79 7.91 5.72 -0.68
C GLU A 79 7.08 5.22 -1.88
N ALA A 80 7.37 4.04 -2.41
CA ALA A 80 6.57 3.43 -3.46
C ALA A 80 5.11 3.23 -3.00
N ILE A 81 4.91 2.71 -1.80
CA ILE A 81 3.58 2.51 -1.21
C ILE A 81 2.90 3.87 -0.98
N ILE A 82 3.56 4.85 -0.39
CA ILE A 82 2.98 6.19 -0.17
C ILE A 82 2.49 6.81 -1.49
N TRP A 83 3.32 6.80 -2.54
CA TRP A 83 2.92 7.34 -3.83
C TRP A 83 1.82 6.53 -4.52
N HIS A 84 1.80 5.20 -4.32
CA HIS A 84 0.69 4.35 -4.78
C HIS A 84 -0.63 4.75 -4.09
N GLU A 85 -0.64 4.90 -2.76
CA GLU A 85 -1.83 5.28 -1.99
C GLU A 85 -2.33 6.69 -2.33
N ILE A 86 -1.42 7.62 -2.63
CA ILE A 86 -1.77 8.95 -3.18
C ILE A 86 -2.40 8.80 -4.56
N GLY A 87 -1.95 7.86 -5.39
CA GLY A 87 -2.51 7.58 -6.71
C GLY A 87 -4.01 7.29 -6.68
N HIS A 88 -4.52 6.65 -5.62
CA HIS A 88 -5.96 6.40 -5.46
C HIS A 88 -6.80 7.67 -5.33
N ALA A 89 -6.18 8.82 -4.97
CA ALA A 89 -6.81 10.13 -5.05
C ALA A 89 -7.05 10.58 -6.50
N GLU A 90 -6.06 10.36 -7.37
CA GLU A 90 -6.06 10.79 -8.77
C GLU A 90 -6.87 9.83 -9.65
N PHE A 91 -6.92 8.55 -9.28
CA PHE A 91 -7.57 7.48 -10.03
C PHE A 91 -8.60 6.74 -9.15
N PRO A 92 -9.68 7.41 -8.70
CA PRO A 92 -10.63 6.83 -7.76
C PRO A 92 -11.39 5.64 -8.37
N VAL A 93 -11.60 4.61 -7.55
CA VAL A 93 -12.41 3.44 -7.89
C VAL A 93 -13.70 3.47 -7.08
N THR A 94 -14.82 3.10 -7.70
CA THR A 94 -16.09 2.98 -6.98
C THR A 94 -15.99 1.87 -5.94
N GLU A 95 -16.50 2.13 -4.74
CA GLU A 95 -16.54 1.18 -3.63
C GLU A 95 -17.08 -0.20 -4.06
N GLY A 96 -16.40 -1.27 -3.64
CA GLY A 96 -16.74 -2.65 -3.99
C GLY A 96 -16.25 -3.13 -5.36
N ASN A 97 -15.68 -2.24 -6.18
CA ASN A 97 -15.04 -2.63 -7.43
C ASN A 97 -13.52 -2.69 -7.27
N ILE A 98 -12.96 -3.73 -7.86
CA ILE A 98 -11.54 -3.88 -8.03
C ILE A 98 -11.22 -3.47 -9.48
N ASP A 99 -10.50 -2.36 -9.65
CA ASP A 99 -10.15 -1.84 -10.98
C ASP A 99 -8.65 -1.93 -11.24
N LEU A 100 -8.27 -2.94 -12.03
CA LEU A 100 -6.89 -3.15 -12.45
C LEU A 100 -6.30 -1.95 -13.20
N TYR A 101 -7.13 -1.14 -13.88
CA TYR A 101 -6.64 0.05 -14.56
C TYR A 101 -6.17 1.11 -13.56
N SER A 102 -7.01 1.44 -12.56
CA SER A 102 -6.63 2.36 -11.47
C SER A 102 -5.38 1.87 -10.74
N GLU A 103 -5.30 0.59 -10.39
CA GLU A 103 -4.11 0.01 -9.73
C GLU A 103 -2.82 0.23 -10.55
N LYS A 104 -2.89 -0.02 -11.87
CA LYS A 104 -1.77 0.23 -12.78
C LYS A 104 -1.40 1.72 -12.84
N LYS A 105 -2.37 2.63 -12.76
CA LYS A 105 -2.12 4.08 -12.71
C LYS A 105 -1.49 4.54 -11.41
N CYS A 106 -1.88 3.95 -10.28
CA CYS A 106 -1.24 4.21 -8.99
C CYS A 106 0.21 3.72 -8.99
N ASP A 107 0.48 2.55 -9.58
CA ASP A 107 1.84 2.04 -9.78
C ASP A 107 2.69 2.91 -10.71
N GLU A 108 2.11 3.36 -11.84
CA GLU A 108 2.77 4.29 -12.76
C GLU A 108 3.17 5.59 -12.05
N LEU A 109 2.32 6.12 -11.16
CA LEU A 109 2.65 7.31 -10.37
C LEU A 109 3.88 7.06 -9.48
N ALA A 110 3.89 5.99 -8.70
CA ALA A 110 5.04 5.62 -7.87
C ALA A 110 6.32 5.42 -8.69
N PHE A 111 6.20 4.79 -9.86
CA PHE A 111 7.31 4.63 -10.81
C PHE A 111 7.88 5.99 -11.28
N HIS A 112 7.01 6.91 -11.72
CA HIS A 112 7.43 8.22 -12.22
C HIS A 112 8.02 9.13 -11.14
N LYS A 113 7.75 8.84 -9.87
CA LYS A 113 8.36 9.50 -8.71
C LYS A 113 9.75 8.96 -8.37
N GLY A 114 10.20 7.90 -9.06
CA GLY A 114 11.55 7.34 -8.94
C GLY A 114 11.62 6.07 -8.09
N TYR A 115 10.51 5.59 -7.53
CA TYR A 115 10.50 4.47 -6.57
C TYR A 115 10.26 3.11 -7.22
N LYS A 116 10.94 2.88 -8.34
CA LYS A 116 10.78 1.67 -9.17
C LYS A 116 11.13 0.38 -8.41
N ALA A 117 12.28 0.35 -7.74
CA ALA A 117 12.76 -0.86 -7.05
C ALA A 117 11.89 -1.19 -5.83
N GLY A 118 11.49 -0.17 -5.06
CA GLY A 118 10.50 -0.31 -4.00
C GLY A 118 9.15 -0.84 -4.48
N LEU A 119 8.66 -0.33 -5.61
CA LEU A 119 7.41 -0.78 -6.23
C LEU A 119 7.49 -2.24 -6.70
N GLU A 120 8.60 -2.63 -7.33
CA GLU A 120 8.83 -4.03 -7.72
C GLU A 120 8.87 -4.96 -6.50
N ALA A 121 9.54 -4.54 -5.42
CA ALA A 121 9.59 -5.30 -4.17
C ALA A 121 8.20 -5.44 -3.53
N PHE A 122 7.43 -4.35 -3.45
CA PHE A 122 6.05 -4.34 -2.97
C PHE A 122 5.16 -5.31 -3.78
N LEU A 123 5.18 -5.23 -5.11
CA LEU A 123 4.37 -6.12 -5.96
C LEU A 123 4.76 -7.59 -5.82
N ASN A 124 6.06 -7.90 -5.70
CA ASN A 124 6.52 -9.27 -5.48
C ASN A 124 6.06 -9.83 -4.12
N LEU A 125 6.09 -9.00 -3.06
CA LEU A 125 5.57 -9.38 -1.74
C LEU A 125 4.05 -9.60 -1.77
N THR A 126 3.32 -8.73 -2.46
CA THR A 126 1.87 -8.87 -2.69
C THR A 126 1.55 -10.15 -3.46
N TYR A 127 2.33 -10.49 -4.49
CA TYR A 127 2.17 -11.73 -5.25
C TYR A 127 2.37 -12.96 -4.35
N LYS A 128 3.45 -12.97 -3.56
CA LYS A 128 3.75 -14.07 -2.63
C LYS A 128 2.68 -14.23 -1.55
N MET A 129 2.16 -13.12 -1.02
CA MET A 129 1.02 -13.15 -0.09
C MET A 129 -0.20 -13.76 -0.77
N ALA A 130 -0.51 -13.34 -2.00
CA ALA A 130 -1.64 -13.85 -2.77
C ALA A 130 -1.53 -15.36 -3.03
N GLU A 131 -0.34 -15.86 -3.37
CA GLU A 131 -0.06 -17.29 -3.50
C GLU A 131 -0.28 -18.04 -2.20
N THR A 132 0.23 -17.50 -1.09
CA THR A 132 0.11 -18.16 0.23
C THR A 132 -1.35 -18.25 0.69
N LEU A 133 -2.15 -17.21 0.37
CA LEU A 133 -3.58 -17.17 0.65
C LEU A 133 -4.42 -17.94 -0.39
N ASN A 134 -3.81 -18.50 -1.43
CA ASN A 134 -4.49 -19.10 -2.58
C ASN A 134 -5.56 -18.18 -3.20
N ASN A 135 -5.27 -16.88 -3.25
CA ASN A 135 -6.18 -15.86 -3.75
C ASN A 135 -5.92 -15.59 -5.24
N GLN A 136 -6.60 -16.36 -6.11
CA GLN A 136 -6.38 -16.30 -7.56
C GLN A 136 -6.65 -14.91 -8.17
N LEU A 137 -7.60 -14.17 -7.62
CA LEU A 137 -7.90 -12.81 -8.11
C LEU A 137 -6.70 -11.89 -7.87
N LEU A 138 -6.17 -11.88 -6.65
CA LEU A 138 -5.02 -11.06 -6.30
C LEU A 138 -3.77 -11.49 -7.08
N ILE A 139 -3.53 -12.80 -7.24
CA ILE A 139 -2.43 -13.33 -8.06
C ILE A 139 -2.49 -12.77 -9.48
N ASN A 140 -3.65 -12.87 -10.13
CA ASN A 140 -3.82 -12.43 -11.53
C ASN A 140 -3.63 -10.92 -11.67
N MET A 141 -4.16 -10.14 -10.72
CA MET A 141 -3.99 -8.69 -10.73
C MET A 141 -2.54 -8.26 -10.53
N THR A 142 -1.87 -8.83 -9.54
CA THR A 142 -0.49 -8.49 -9.24
C THR A 142 0.44 -8.91 -10.39
N ASP A 143 0.19 -10.05 -11.05
CA ASP A 143 0.92 -10.43 -12.27
C ASP A 143 0.76 -9.41 -13.40
N GLU A 144 -0.47 -8.93 -13.63
CA GLU A 144 -0.74 -7.89 -14.62
C GLU A 144 -0.09 -6.55 -14.29
N ARG A 145 -0.04 -6.17 -13.01
CA ARG A 145 0.68 -4.99 -12.52
C ARG A 145 2.20 -5.13 -12.72
N LEU A 146 2.78 -6.29 -12.39
CA LEU A 146 4.19 -6.60 -12.64
C LEU A 146 4.57 -6.56 -14.13
N LYS A 147 3.71 -7.08 -15.02
CA LYS A 147 3.91 -6.97 -16.47
C LYS A 147 3.92 -5.51 -16.93
N ALA A 148 2.97 -4.70 -16.45
CA ALA A 148 2.90 -3.28 -16.78
C ALA A 148 4.16 -2.54 -16.30
N LEU A 149 4.61 -2.80 -15.07
CA LEU A 149 5.84 -2.23 -14.53
C LEU A 149 7.06 -2.56 -15.41
N ARG A 150 7.20 -3.83 -15.85
CA ARG A 150 8.29 -4.25 -16.73
C ARG A 150 8.28 -3.54 -18.09
N LEU A 151 7.10 -3.20 -18.62
CA LEU A 151 6.96 -2.42 -19.86
C LEU A 151 7.35 -0.95 -19.67
N LEU A 152 7.16 -0.37 -18.49
CA LEU A 152 7.64 0.99 -18.19
C LEU A 152 9.17 1.05 -18.08
N MET A 153 9.82 -0.08 -17.82
CA MET A 153 11.26 -0.19 -17.64
C MET A 153 12.03 -0.42 -18.94
N SER A 154 11.34 -0.82 -20.02
CA SER A 154 11.92 -1.10 -21.34
C SER A 154 12.01 0.15 -22.19
#